data_AF-A0A9E2DFR3-F1
#
_entry.id   AF-A0A9E2DFR3-F1
#
_cell.length_a   1.000
_cell.length_b   1.000
_cell.length_c   1.000
_cell.angle_alpha   90.00
_cell.angle_beta   90.00
_cell.angle_gamma   90.00
#
_symmetry.space_group_name_H-M   'P 1'
#
loop_
_entity.id
_entity.type
_entity.pdbx_description
1 polymer ?
#
loop_
_entity_poly.entity_id
_entity_poly.type
_entity_poly.pdbx_seq_one_letter_code
_entity_poly.pdbx_strand_id
1 'polypeptide(L)' 'MSKTNSLYDQIHSHYATFEEEHAKNASGNKAAGSRARKALGEIKKLVTAYRKASVAGE' A
#
# COMPACT_ATOMS: atom_id res chain seq x y z
N MET A 1 -8.48 0.83 -18.29
CA MET A 1 -8.32 1.38 -16.94
C MET A 1 -7.05 2.25 -16.97
N SER A 2 -7.12 3.53 -16.61
CA SER A 2 -5.95 4.42 -16.64
C SER A 2 -4.85 3.88 -15.70
N LYS A 3 -3.59 4.21 -15.98
CA LYS A 3 -2.46 3.82 -15.14
C LYS A 3 -2.63 4.32 -13.71
N THR A 4 -3.16 5.53 -13.52
CA THR A 4 -3.49 6.06 -12.19
C THR A 4 -4.52 5.21 -11.45
N ASN A 5 -5.58 4.72 -12.12
CA ASN A 5 -6.56 3.83 -11.49
C ASN A 5 -5.93 2.49 -11.05
N SER A 6 -5.08 1.89 -11.89
CA SER A 6 -4.38 0.66 -11.51
C SER A 6 -3.44 0.86 -10.31
N LEU A 7 -2.74 1.99 -10.26
CA LEU A 7 -1.88 2.34 -9.13
C LEU A 7 -2.69 2.63 -7.87
N TYR A 8 -3.85 3.28 -8.00
CA TYR A 8 -4.81 3.47 -6.91
C TYR A 8 -5.26 2.14 -6.32
N ASP A 9 -5.68 1.19 -7.15
CA ASP A 9 -6.15 -0.13 -6.70
C ASP A 9 -5.03 -0.90 -5.96
N GLN A 10 -3.80 -0.83 -6.46
CA GLN A 10 -2.64 -1.44 -5.79
C GLN A 10 -2.33 -0.78 -4.44
N ILE A 11 -2.35 0.56 -4.37
CA ILE A 11 -2.15 1.30 -3.12
C ILE A 11 -3.24 0.93 -2.12
N HIS A 12 -4.50 0.88 -2.54
CA HIS A 12 -5.63 0.54 -1.70
C HIS A 12 -5.52 -0.89 -1.14
N SER A 13 -5.16 -1.86 -1.98
CA SER A 13 -4.94 -3.25 -1.56
C SER A 13 -3.83 -3.39 -0.51
N HIS A 14 -2.69 -2.70 -0.72
CA HIS A 14 -1.63 -2.68 0.29
C HIS A 14 -2.05 -1.96 1.57
N TYR A 15 -2.87 -0.91 1.48
CA TYR A 15 -3.38 -0.19 2.65
C TYR A 15 -4.31 -1.09 3.49
N ALA A 16 -5.23 -1.81 2.84
CA ALA A 16 -6.08 -2.78 3.53
C ALA A 16 -5.25 -3.87 4.25
N THR A 17 -4.19 -4.36 3.60
CA THR A 17 -3.25 -5.32 4.22
C THR A 17 -2.53 -4.69 5.42
N PHE A 18 -2.13 -3.43 5.32
CA PHE A 18 -1.49 -2.70 6.41
C PHE A 18 -2.43 -2.57 7.61
N GLU A 19 -3.69 -2.16 7.42
CA GLU A 19 -4.65 -2.03 8.51
C GLU A 19 -4.92 -3.37 9.21
N GLU A 20 -5.15 -4.43 8.42
CA GLU A 20 -5.42 -5.77 8.95
C GLU A 20 -4.23 -6.31 9.78
N GLU A 21 -3.02 -6.24 9.22
CA GLU A 21 -1.83 -6.74 9.92
C GLU A 21 -1.42 -5.83 11.09
N HIS A 22 -1.72 -4.53 11.03
CA HIS A 22 -1.55 -3.63 12.16
C HIS A 22 -2.47 -4.03 13.32
N ALA A 23 -3.76 -4.27 13.06
CA ALA A 23 -4.70 -4.70 14.08
C ALA A 23 -4.28 -6.04 14.73
N LYS A 24 -3.87 -7.02 13.93
CA LYS A 24 -3.31 -8.30 14.43
C LYS A 24 -2.05 -8.08 15.27
N ASN A 25 -1.19 -7.13 14.89
CA ASN A 25 0.02 -6.84 15.65
C ASN A 25 -0.31 -6.20 17.01
N ALA A 26 -1.26 -5.26 17.03
CA ALA A 26 -1.75 -4.65 18.26
C ALA A 26 -2.39 -5.68 19.21
N SER A 27 -2.99 -6.76 18.67
CA SER A 27 -3.52 -7.89 19.45
C SER A 27 -2.46 -8.93 19.85
N GLY A 28 -1.16 -8.63 19.71
CA GLY A 28 -0.06 -9.48 20.19
C GLY A 28 0.60 -10.37 19.14
N ASN A 29 0.13 -10.40 17.89
CA ASN A 29 0.79 -11.16 16.83
C ASN A 29 2.06 -10.43 16.33
N LYS A 30 3.23 -10.79 16.88
CA LYS A 30 4.51 -10.16 16.53
C LYS A 30 4.87 -10.27 15.04
N ALA A 31 4.53 -11.39 14.38
CA ALA A 31 4.84 -11.60 12.97
C ALA A 31 4.07 -10.62 12.05
N ALA A 32 2.85 -10.26 12.44
CA ALA A 32 2.00 -9.33 11.68
C ALA A 32 2.65 -7.93 11.54
N GLY A 33 3.43 -7.49 12.54
CA GLY A 33 4.15 -6.22 12.46
C GLY A 33 5.16 -6.15 11.31
N SER A 34 5.81 -7.27 10.98
CA SER A 34 6.71 -7.34 9.81
C SER A 34 5.91 -7.21 8.50
N ARG A 35 4.75 -7.84 8.42
CA ARG A 35 3.88 -7.79 7.23
C ARG A 35 3.29 -6.39 7.02
N ALA A 36 2.83 -5.74 8.09
CA ALA A 36 2.34 -4.36 8.06
C ALA A 36 3.42 -3.39 7.52
N ARG A 37 4.66 -3.49 8.01
CA ARG A 37 5.78 -2.67 7.51
C ARG A 37 6.13 -2.97 6.05
N LYS A 38 6.05 -4.24 5.63
CA LYS A 38 6.26 -4.62 4.22
C LYS A 38 5.21 -3.96 3.32
N ALA A 39 3.93 -3.99 3.70
CA ALA A 39 2.86 -3.35 2.95
C ALA A 39 3.07 -1.83 2.80
N LEU A 40 3.47 -1.15 3.88
CA LEU A 40 3.86 0.27 3.83
C LEU A 40 5.04 0.53 2.88
N GLY A 41 6.02 -0.38 2.86
CA GLY A 41 7.17 -0.31 1.94
C GLY A 41 6.76 -0.35 0.48
N GLU A 42 5.78 -1.20 0.13
CA GLU A 42 5.23 -1.26 -1.24
C GLU A 42 4.42 0.00 -1.58
N ILE A 43 3.59 0.52 -0.66
CA ILE A 43 2.88 1.79 -0.84
C ILE A 43 3.86 2.92 -1.16
N LYS A 44 4.97 3.03 -0.41
CA LYS A 44 6.00 4.06 -0.63
C LYS A 44 6.55 4.05 -2.06
N LYS A 45 6.75 2.86 -2.66
CA LYS A 45 7.20 2.74 -4.06
C LYS A 45 6.13 3.26 -5.02
N LEU A 46 4.87 2.91 -4.77
CA LEU A 46 3.73 3.27 -5.62
C LEU A 46 3.37 4.75 -5.55
N VAL A 47 3.56 5.44 -4.42
CA VAL A 47 3.29 6.88 -4.28
C VAL A 47 4.03 7.70 -5.34
N THR A 48 5.31 7.41 -5.56
CA THR A 48 6.11 8.12 -6.57
C THR A 48 5.61 7.80 -7.99
N ALA A 49 5.27 6.53 -8.25
CA ALA A 49 4.74 6.10 -9.55
C ALA A 49 3.40 6.76 -9.86
N TYR A 50 2.50 6.83 -8.88
CA TYR A 50 1.19 7.47 -9.00
C TYR A 50 1.34 8.95 -9.32
N ARG A 51 2.17 9.68 -8.57
CA ARG A 51 2.42 11.11 -8.82
C ARG A 51 2.92 11.35 -10.24
N LYS A 52 3.85 10.53 -10.73
CA LYS A 52 4.36 10.64 -12.10
C LYS A 52 3.27 10.39 -13.14
N ALA A 53 2.51 9.30 -13.00
CA ALA A 53 1.42 8.96 -13.93
C ALA A 53 0.33 10.05 -13.94
N SER A 54 -0.03 10.57 -12.76
CA SER A 54 -1.05 11.62 -12.61
C SER A 54 -0.65 12.93 -13.30
N VAL A 55 0.62 13.35 -13.17
CA VAL A 55 1.10 14.57 -13.84
C VAL A 55 1.27 14.38 -15.34
N ALA A 56 1.61 13.16 -15.78
CA ALA A 56 1.73 12.82 -17.20
C ALA A 56 0.37 12.60 -17.90
N GLY A 57 -0.72 12.43 -17.15
CA GLY A 57 -2.06 12.14 -17.70
C GLY A 57 -2.24 10.69 -18.18
N GLU A 58 -1.52 9.75 -17.57
CA GLU A 58 -1.51 8.30 -17.92
C GLU A 58 -2.53 7.46 -17.13
#